data_AF-A0A7V8Z7L3-F1
#
_entry.id   AF-A0A7V8Z7L3-F1
#
_cell.length_a   1.000
_cell.length_b   1.000
_cell.length_c   1.000
_cell.angle_alpha   90.00
_cell.angle_beta   90.00
_cell.angle_gamma   90.00
#
_symmetry.space_group_name_H-M   'P 1'
#
loop_
_entity.id
_entity.type
_entity.pdbx_description
1 polymer ?
#
loop_
_entity_poly.entity_id
_entity_poly.type
_entity_poly.pdbx_seq_one_letter_code
_entity_poly.pdbx_strand_id
1 'polypeptide(L)'
;MINKERIKNTLLELVQISSHSRKEKDVANYLRAQCEALGAQVETDDAGAKVGGNTGNLIARFPGTIKGAEPIMFSSHMDTVIPGEG
;
A
#
# COMPACT_ATOMS: atom_id res chain seq x y z
N MET A 1 -18.49 0.54 12.34
CA MET A 1 -18.13 1.96 12.58
C MET A 1 -16.61 2.07 12.65
N ILE A 2 -16.03 3.19 12.24
CA ILE A 2 -14.57 3.38 12.14
C ILE A 2 -13.95 3.63 13.54
N ASN A 3 -12.80 3.02 13.82
CA ASN A 3 -11.99 3.30 15.02
C ASN A 3 -10.96 4.40 14.73
N LYS A 4 -11.18 5.61 15.28
CA LYS A 4 -10.34 6.79 15.06
C LYS A 4 -8.92 6.64 15.60
N GLU A 5 -8.78 6.05 16.79
CA GLU A 5 -7.48 5.81 17.41
C GLU A 5 -6.64 4.84 16.58
N ARG A 6 -7.25 3.77 16.08
CA ARG A 6 -6.57 2.84 15.17
C ARG A 6 -6.09 3.54 13.89
N ILE A 7 -6.95 4.34 13.24
CA ILE A 7 -6.56 5.07 12.02
C ILE A 7 -5.39 6.02 12.28
N LYS A 8 -5.45 6.79 13.39
CA LYS A 8 -4.36 7.69 13.77
C LYS A 8 -3.05 6.91 13.95
N ASN A 9 -3.08 5.79 14.66
CA ASN A 9 -1.88 4.99 14.90
C ASN A 9 -1.33 4.39 13.60
N THR A 10 -2.19 3.86 12.72
CA THR A 10 -1.78 3.38 11.39
C THR A 10 -1.16 4.49 10.55
N LEU A 11 -1.71 5.71 10.58
CA LEU A 11 -1.09 6.85 9.90
C LEU A 11 0.29 7.16 10.47
N LEU A 12 0.43 7.20 11.81
CA LEU A 12 1.70 7.46 12.47
C LEU A 12 2.75 6.37 12.17
N GLU A 13 2.35 5.12 12.06
CA GLU A 13 3.23 4.02 11.64
C GLU A 13 3.68 4.20 10.18
N LEU A 14 2.75 4.51 9.27
CA LEU A 14 3.06 4.69 7.85
C LEU A 14 4.01 5.86 7.59
N VAL A 15 3.81 7.01 8.24
CA VAL A 15 4.63 8.22 8.02
C VAL A 15 6.06 8.08 8.57
N GLN A 16 6.31 7.12 9.46
CA GLN A 16 7.66 6.81 9.95
C GLN A 16 8.44 5.92 8.96
N ILE A 17 7.79 5.37 7.94
CA ILE A 17 8.46 4.59 6.89
C ILE A 17 8.86 5.54 5.77
N SER A 18 10.16 5.81 5.65
CA SER A 18 10.67 6.64 4.56
C SER A 18 10.31 6.03 3.20
N SER A 19 9.69 6.84 2.33
CA SER A 19 9.15 6.36 1.05
C SER A 19 9.38 7.35 -0.09
N HIS A 20 10.55 7.97 -0.18
CA HIS A 20 10.83 8.90 -1.29
C HIS A 20 10.57 8.22 -2.63
N SER A 21 10.09 9.01 -3.60
CA SER A 21 9.83 8.53 -4.95
C SER A 21 11.01 7.72 -5.51
N ARG A 22 10.72 6.53 -6.05
CA ARG A 22 11.62 5.45 -6.49
C ARG A 22 12.30 4.61 -5.39
N LYS A 23 12.06 4.90 -4.11
CA LYS A 23 12.59 4.17 -2.95
C LYS A 23 11.50 3.52 -2.08
N GLU A 24 10.34 3.22 -2.64
CA GLU A 24 9.12 2.82 -1.92
C GLU A 24 9.10 1.39 -1.36
N LYS A 25 10.14 0.57 -1.60
CA LYS A 25 10.16 -0.86 -1.23
C LYS A 25 9.79 -1.15 0.22
N ASP A 26 10.22 -0.33 1.18
CA ASP A 26 9.96 -0.60 2.60
C ASP A 26 8.50 -0.36 2.96
N VAL A 27 7.90 0.74 2.48
CA VAL A 27 6.45 0.98 2.65
C VAL A 27 5.63 -0.05 1.86
N ALA A 28 6.09 -0.48 0.69
CA ALA A 28 5.45 -1.55 -0.07
C ALA A 28 5.43 -2.88 0.72
N ASN A 29 6.54 -3.26 1.35
CA ASN A 29 6.60 -4.48 2.16
C ASN A 29 5.65 -4.40 3.37
N TYR A 30 5.59 -3.25 4.05
CA TYR A 30 4.64 -3.04 5.14
C TYR A 30 3.19 -3.17 4.64
N LEU A 31 2.83 -2.46 3.57
CA LEU A 31 1.47 -2.49 3.01
C LEU A 31 1.07 -3.90 2.55
N ARG A 32 1.98 -4.64 1.90
CA ARG A 32 1.76 -6.05 1.53
C ARG A 32 1.37 -6.86 2.76
N ALA A 33 2.18 -6.83 3.81
CA ALA A 33 1.94 -7.60 5.03
C ALA A 33 0.59 -7.23 5.69
N GLN A 34 0.26 -5.93 5.75
CA GLN A 34 -1.02 -5.46 6.29
C GLN A 34 -2.22 -5.94 5.45
N CYS A 35 -2.14 -5.82 4.12
CA CYS A 35 -3.20 -6.26 3.21
C CYS A 35 -3.39 -7.79 3.26
N GLU A 36 -2.32 -8.57 3.26
CA GLU A 36 -2.37 -10.03 3.40
C GLU A 36 -2.98 -10.44 4.75
N ALA A 37 -2.61 -9.77 5.85
CA ALA A 37 -3.20 -10.01 7.17
C ALA A 37 -4.70 -9.68 7.24
N LEU A 38 -5.17 -8.76 6.40
CA LEU A 38 -6.60 -8.44 6.24
C LEU A 38 -7.34 -9.41 5.29
N GLY A 39 -6.63 -10.36 4.66
CA GLY A 39 -7.20 -11.38 3.78
C GLY A 39 -7.15 -11.03 2.28
N ALA A 40 -6.33 -10.07 1.87
CA ALA A 40 -6.11 -9.79 0.46
C ALA A 40 -5.13 -10.80 -0.20
N GLN A 41 -5.34 -11.06 -1.48
CA GLN A 41 -4.30 -11.60 -2.36
C GLN A 41 -3.52 -10.41 -2.93
N VAL A 42 -2.21 -10.34 -2.66
CA VAL A 42 -1.38 -9.18 -3.03
C VAL A 42 -0.34 -9.58 -4.08
N GLU A 43 -0.37 -8.88 -5.21
CA GLU A 43 0.63 -8.99 -6.28
C GLU A 43 1.42 -7.69 -6.42
N THR A 44 2.67 -7.80 -6.91
CA THR A 44 3.50 -6.65 -7.28
C THR A 44 3.77 -6.73 -8.77
N ASP A 45 3.51 -5.65 -9.50
CA ASP A 45 3.78 -5.58 -10.94
C ASP A 45 5.25 -5.21 -11.26
N ASP A 46 5.55 -4.98 -12.54
CA ASP A 46 6.88 -4.64 -13.05
C ASP A 46 7.13 -3.13 -13.21
N ALA A 47 6.26 -2.26 -12.66
CA ALA A 47 6.37 -0.81 -12.84
C ALA A 47 7.70 -0.23 -12.32
N GLY A 48 8.23 -0.78 -11.22
CA GLY A 48 9.49 -0.36 -10.61
C GLY A 48 10.66 -0.41 -11.60
N ALA A 49 10.79 -1.52 -12.34
CA ALA A 49 11.84 -1.68 -13.35
C ALA A 49 11.71 -0.66 -14.49
N LYS A 50 10.47 -0.27 -14.86
CA LYS A 50 10.20 0.67 -15.95
C LYS A 50 10.47 2.12 -15.57
N VAL A 51 10.35 2.47 -14.29
CA VAL A 51 10.55 3.85 -13.79
C VAL A 51 11.89 4.06 -13.06
N GLY A 52 12.71 3.01 -12.96
CA GLY A 52 13.96 3.03 -12.19
C GLY A 52 13.72 3.12 -10.67
N GLY A 53 12.61 2.54 -10.19
CA GLY A 53 12.27 2.40 -8.78
C GLY A 53 12.64 1.04 -8.20
N ASN A 54 12.60 0.92 -6.87
CA ASN A 54 12.96 -0.30 -6.14
C ASN A 54 11.78 -1.24 -5.82
N THR A 55 10.56 -0.90 -6.25
CA THR A 55 9.35 -1.73 -6.18
C THR A 55 8.35 -1.35 -7.28
N GLY A 56 7.47 -2.29 -7.66
CA GLY A 56 6.30 -2.01 -8.51
C GLY A 56 5.06 -1.60 -7.73
N ASN A 57 3.94 -1.45 -8.42
CA ASN A 57 2.64 -1.19 -7.81
C ASN A 57 2.17 -2.41 -7.02
N LEU A 58 1.52 -2.17 -5.87
CA LEU A 58 0.83 -3.22 -5.14
C LEU A 58 -0.63 -3.27 -5.52
N ILE A 59 -1.09 -4.45 -5.93
CA ILE A 59 -2.49 -4.71 -6.25
C ILE A 59 -3.00 -5.69 -5.19
N ALA A 60 -3.80 -5.19 -4.26
CA ALA A 60 -4.41 -5.97 -3.18
C ALA A 60 -5.86 -6.30 -3.53
N ARG A 61 -6.15 -7.57 -3.78
CA ARG A 61 -7.48 -8.05 -4.17
C ARG A 61 -8.17 -8.76 -3.00
N PHE A 62 -9.32 -8.23 -2.59
CA PHE A 62 -10.19 -8.87 -1.61
C PHE A 62 -11.30 -9.65 -2.33
N PRO A 63 -11.51 -10.96 -2.03
CA PRO A 63 -12.62 -11.71 -2.60
C PRO A 63 -13.97 -11.09 -2.23
N GLY A 64 -14.83 -10.90 -3.23
CA GLY A 64 -16.20 -10.42 -3.01
C GLY A 64 -17.05 -11.47 -2.29
N THR A 65 -17.94 -11.02 -1.41
CA THR A 65 -18.87 -11.90 -0.68
C THR A 65 -20.27 -11.94 -1.31
N ILE A 66 -20.53 -11.11 -2.31
CA ILE A 66 -21.81 -11.01 -3.01
C ILE A 66 -21.61 -11.48 -4.46
N LYS A 67 -22.34 -12.53 -4.85
CA LYS A 67 -22.28 -13.09 -6.19
C LYS A 67 -22.81 -12.07 -7.22
N GLY A 68 -22.04 -11.83 -8.28
CA GLY A 68 -22.43 -10.94 -9.37
C GLY A 68 -22.37 -9.45 -9.03
N ALA A 69 -21.79 -9.07 -7.89
CA ALA A 69 -21.50 -7.67 -7.61
C ALA A 69 -20.34 -7.19 -8.48
N GLU A 70 -20.46 -5.97 -9.00
CA GLU A 70 -19.38 -5.32 -9.75
C GLU A 70 -18.19 -5.01 -8.82
N PRO A 71 -16.94 -5.26 -9.26
CA PRO A 71 -15.77 -4.90 -8.50
C PRO A 71 -15.60 -3.37 -8.44
N ILE A 72 -15.10 -2.88 -7.32
CA ILE A 72 -14.67 -1.49 -7.15
C ILE A 72 -13.18 -1.44 -6.85
N MET A 73 -12.52 -0.34 -7.23
CA MET A 73 -11.10 -0.13 -6.97
C MET A 73 -10.89 1.18 -6.23
N PHE A 74 -10.09 1.11 -5.17
CA PHE A 74 -9.50 2.28 -4.53
C PHE A 74 -8.03 2.34 -4.90
N SER A 75 -7.50 3.54 -5.07
CA SER A 75 -6.09 3.75 -5.42
C SER A 75 -5.53 4.90 -4.62
N SER A 76 -4.31 4.70 -4.12
CA SER A 76 -3.48 5.70 -3.46
C SER A 76 -2.04 5.50 -3.93
N HIS A 77 -1.21 6.54 -3.83
CA HIS A 77 0.23 6.42 -4.02
C HIS A 77 0.92 6.28 -2.66
N MET A 78 2.08 5.61 -2.63
CA MET A 78 2.83 5.34 -1.39
C MET A 78 4.10 6.19 -1.25
N ASP A 79 4.48 6.90 -2.32
CA ASP A 79 5.68 7.72 -2.36
C ASP A 79 5.49 9.10 -1.73
N THR A 80 6.59 9.65 -1.24
CA THR A 80 6.68 10.98 -0.65
C THR A 80 7.71 11.85 -1.38
N VAL A 81 7.55 13.16 -1.23
CA VAL A 81 8.54 14.15 -1.66
C VAL A 81 9.63 14.34 -0.59
N ILE A 82 10.75 14.95 -0.97
CA ILE A 82 11.80 15.37 -0.04
C ILE A 82 11.43 16.69 0.66
N PRO A 83 11.85 16.92 1.93
CA PRO A 83 12.53 16.01 2.85
C PRO A 83 11.55 15.02 3.53
N GLY A 84 12.05 13.87 4.02
CA GLY A 84 11.21 12.85 4.68
C GLY A 84 11.88 11.49 4.92
N GLU A 85 13.22 11.48 5.03
CA GLU A 85 14.00 10.32 5.46
C GLU A 85 14.36 10.52 6.93
N GLY A 86 14.11 9.54 7.81
CA GLY A 86 14.34 9.63 9.26
C GLY A 86 13.18 9.10 10.09
#